data_AF-A0A7S3J1V3-F1
#
_entry.id   AF-A0A7S3J1V3-F1
#
_cell.length_a   1.000
_cell.length_b   1.000
_cell.length_c   1.000
_cell.angle_alpha   90.00
_cell.angle_beta   90.00
_cell.angle_gamma   90.00
#
_symmetry.space_group_name_H-M   'P 1'
#
loop_
_entity.id
_entity.type
_entity.pdbx_description
1 polymer ?
#
loop_
_entity_poly.entity_id
_entity_poly.type
_entity_poly.pdbx_seq_one_letter_code
_entity_poly.pdbx_strand_id
1 'polypeptide(L)'
;EELLKLDNTFIAPDDYKPPIKKRKIYIPDADIDDTNYIGLIIGPGGKTQKDLEKRSKCKIAIRGKGANIKSRIYNKRENDQNEPLHILVESLNEEDLEVGVRLIEELLDPSSDVKKNQ
;
A
#
# COMPACT_ATOMS: atom_id res chain seq x y z
N GLU A 1 43.68 -2.74 4.19
CA GLU A 1 42.36 -3.25 3.76
C GLU A 1 42.10 -2.80 2.34
N GLU A 2 42.06 -3.77 1.44
CA GLU A 2 42.05 -3.59 -0.01
C GLU A 2 40.59 -3.48 -0.47
N LEU A 3 40.16 -2.30 -0.90
CA LEU A 3 38.79 -2.09 -1.38
C LEU A 3 38.58 -2.90 -2.66
N LEU A 4 37.60 -3.81 -2.58
CA LEU A 4 37.07 -4.65 -3.65
C LEU A 4 36.92 -3.85 -4.95
N LYS A 5 37.83 -4.08 -5.91
CA LYS A 5 37.61 -3.73 -7.31
C LYS A 5 36.47 -4.61 -7.80
N LEU A 6 35.28 -4.03 -7.88
CA LEU A 6 34.11 -4.66 -8.46
C LEU A 6 34.45 -5.01 -9.91
N ASP A 7 34.55 -6.31 -10.20
CA ASP A 7 34.82 -6.79 -11.54
C ASP A 7 33.69 -6.34 -12.48
N ASN A 8 34.05 -5.62 -13.55
CA ASN A 8 33.12 -4.98 -14.48
C ASN A 8 32.37 -5.98 -15.39
N THR A 9 32.43 -7.29 -15.10
CA THR A 9 31.72 -8.35 -15.83
C THR A 9 30.49 -8.91 -15.10
N PHE A 10 30.07 -8.29 -13.98
CA PHE A 10 28.85 -8.72 -13.29
C PHE A 10 27.60 -8.52 -14.16
N ILE A 11 27.10 -9.61 -14.73
CA ILE A 11 25.81 -9.69 -15.41
C ILE A 11 24.83 -10.32 -14.43
N ALA A 12 23.82 -9.57 -13.98
CA ALA A 12 22.75 -10.13 -13.17
C ALA A 12 22.09 -11.29 -13.95
N PRO A 13 21.74 -12.42 -13.28
CA PRO A 13 21.09 -13.53 -13.95
C PRO A 13 19.80 -13.07 -14.64
N ASP A 14 19.43 -13.74 -15.73
CA ASP A 14 18.28 -13.36 -16.57
C ASP A 14 16.94 -13.29 -15.79
N ASP A 15 16.80 -14.06 -14.70
CA ASP A 15 15.63 -14.03 -13.80
C ASP A 15 15.78 -13.08 -12.60
N TYR A 16 16.77 -12.17 -12.59
CA TYR A 16 16.93 -11.22 -11.48
C TYR A 16 15.72 -10.28 -11.40
N LYS A 17 14.86 -10.53 -10.40
CA LYS A 17 13.77 -9.64 -10.01
C LYS A 17 14.28 -8.69 -8.94
N PRO A 18 14.31 -7.37 -9.18
CA PRO A 18 14.73 -6.41 -8.16
C PRO A 18 13.86 -6.58 -6.90
N PRO A 19 14.44 -6.42 -5.70
CA PRO A 19 13.71 -6.58 -4.45
C PRO A 19 12.59 -5.53 -4.36
N ILE A 20 11.35 -6.00 -4.21
CA ILE A 20 10.18 -5.14 -4.01
C ILE A 20 10.21 -4.63 -2.57
N LYS A 21 10.21 -3.30 -2.41
CA LYS A 21 10.10 -2.64 -1.12
C LYS A 21 8.62 -2.59 -0.72
N LYS A 22 8.34 -2.75 0.57
CA LYS A 22 6.98 -2.81 1.11
C LYS A 22 6.86 -2.04 2.42
N ARG A 23 5.72 -1.39 2.63
CA ARG A 23 5.40 -0.68 3.87
C ARG A 23 3.97 -0.98 4.30
N LYS A 24 3.79 -1.22 5.60
CA LYS A 24 2.49 -1.48 6.23
C LYS A 24 2.03 -0.22 6.95
N ILE A 25 0.80 0.20 6.70
CA ILE A 25 0.15 1.31 7.37
C ILE A 25 -1.07 0.73 8.08
N TYR A 26 -1.05 0.76 9.41
CA TYR A 26 -2.16 0.25 10.22
C TYR A 26 -3.26 1.31 10.29
N ILE A 27 -4.49 0.88 10.04
CA ILE A 27 -5.66 1.74 10.17
C ILE A 27 -6.11 1.68 11.63
N PRO A 28 -6.37 2.82 12.31
CA PRO A 28 -6.93 2.82 13.65
C PRO A 28 -8.27 2.06 13.68
N ASP A 29 -8.59 1.44 14.81
CA ASP A 29 -9.80 0.63 14.94
C ASP A 29 -11.05 1.43 14.55
N ALA A 30 -11.85 0.85 13.65
CA ALA A 30 -13.01 1.50 13.06
C ALA A 30 -14.09 1.85 14.10
N ASP A 31 -14.10 1.17 15.25
CA ASP A 31 -15.00 1.43 16.39
C ASP A 31 -14.78 2.81 17.04
N ILE A 32 -13.63 3.45 16.81
CA ILE A 32 -13.30 4.73 17.46
C ILE A 32 -13.95 5.93 16.75
N ASP A 33 -14.13 5.85 15.43
CA ASP A 33 -14.48 7.03 14.60
C ASP A 33 -15.69 6.81 13.66
N ASP A 34 -16.30 5.61 13.65
CA ASP A 34 -17.37 5.17 12.71
C ASP A 34 -17.03 5.42 11.21
N THR A 35 -15.76 5.74 10.92
CA THR A 35 -15.30 6.14 9.59
C THR A 35 -14.97 4.91 8.75
N ASN A 36 -15.59 4.81 7.57
CA ASN A 36 -15.33 3.72 6.63
C ASN A 36 -14.07 3.96 5.77
N TYR A 37 -12.89 3.77 6.37
CA TYR A 37 -11.59 3.97 5.70
C TYR A 37 -11.44 3.11 4.43
N ILE A 38 -11.92 1.85 4.45
CA ILE A 38 -11.87 0.96 3.28
C ILE A 38 -12.62 1.58 2.10
N GLY A 39 -13.82 2.12 2.36
CA GLY A 39 -14.63 2.81 1.35
C GLY A 39 -13.95 4.07 0.81
N LEU A 40 -13.26 4.82 1.67
CA LEU A 40 -12.54 6.04 1.29
C LEU A 40 -11.35 5.74 0.37
N ILE A 41 -10.54 4.73 0.72
CA ILE A 41 -9.33 4.35 -0.02
C ILE A 41 -9.69 3.73 -1.37
N ILE A 42 -10.68 2.83 -1.40
CA ILE A 42 -11.13 2.19 -2.65
C ILE A 42 -11.85 3.22 -3.52
N GLY A 43 -12.75 4.00 -2.93
CA GLY A 43 -13.64 4.92 -3.63
C GLY A 43 -14.67 4.22 -4.51
N PRO A 44 -15.56 4.99 -5.16
CA PRO A 44 -16.57 4.44 -6.06
C PRO A 44 -15.91 3.71 -7.24
N GLY A 45 -16.25 2.43 -7.42
CA GLY A 45 -15.71 1.59 -8.51
C GLY A 45 -14.21 1.31 -8.44
N GLY A 46 -13.55 1.53 -7.30
CA GLY A 46 -12.10 1.37 -7.18
C GLY A 46 -11.28 2.49 -7.85
N LYS A 47 -11.93 3.62 -8.19
CA LYS A 47 -11.26 4.71 -8.92
C LYS A 47 -10.20 5.39 -8.06
N THR A 48 -10.51 5.67 -6.79
CA THR A 48 -9.57 6.30 -5.85
C THR A 48 -8.32 5.45 -5.65
N GLN A 49 -8.48 4.14 -5.42
CA GLN A 49 -7.35 3.21 -5.31
C GLN A 49 -6.47 3.25 -6.57
N LYS A 50 -7.07 3.16 -7.76
CA LYS A 50 -6.34 3.22 -9.03
C LYS A 50 -5.61 4.55 -9.23
N ASP A 51 -6.23 5.67 -8.86
CA ASP A 51 -5.61 6.99 -8.93
C ASP A 51 -4.43 7.12 -7.96
N LEU A 52 -4.55 6.58 -6.74
CA LEU A 52 -3.45 6.52 -5.77
C LEU A 52 -2.29 5.67 -6.26
N GLU A 53 -2.57 4.47 -6.79
CA GLU A 53 -1.56 3.58 -7.38
C GLU A 53 -0.87 4.26 -8.57
N LYS A 54 -1.63 4.94 -9.43
CA LYS A 54 -1.07 5.65 -10.59
C LYS A 54 -0.19 6.85 -10.19
N ARG A 55 -0.60 7.63 -9.19
CA ARG A 55 0.14 8.82 -8.72
C ARG A 55 1.41 8.46 -7.97
N SER A 56 1.36 7.41 -7.16
CA SER A 56 2.50 6.94 -6.35
C SER A 56 3.40 5.95 -7.08
N LYS A 57 2.96 5.42 -8.23
CA LYS A 57 3.59 4.27 -8.91
C LYS A 57 3.78 3.06 -7.99
N CYS A 58 2.99 2.99 -6.94
CA CYS A 58 2.98 1.88 -5.99
C CYS A 58 1.80 0.96 -6.28
N LYS A 59 1.90 -0.25 -5.76
CA LYS A 59 0.78 -1.17 -5.63
C LYS A 59 0.20 -1.05 -4.22
N ILE A 60 -1.12 -0.87 -4.13
CA ILE A 60 -1.82 -0.64 -2.87
C ILE A 60 -2.80 -1.79 -2.63
N ALA A 61 -2.63 -2.49 -1.52
CA ALA A 61 -3.48 -3.61 -1.14
C ALA A 61 -3.99 -3.46 0.30
N ILE A 62 -5.31 -3.57 0.49
CA ILE A 62 -5.92 -3.59 1.82
C ILE A 62 -5.93 -5.04 2.32
N ARG A 63 -5.49 -5.24 3.55
CA ARG A 63 -5.12 -6.52 4.17
C ARG A 63 -5.56 -6.55 5.63
N GLY A 64 -5.59 -7.73 6.25
CA GLY A 64 -6.03 -7.88 7.64
C GLY A 64 -7.53 -8.12 7.86
N LYS A 65 -7.90 -8.22 9.13
CA LYS A 65 -9.26 -8.48 9.63
C LYS A 65 -10.21 -7.34 9.19
N GLY A 66 -11.28 -7.68 8.46
CA GLY A 66 -12.27 -6.72 7.96
C GLY A 66 -12.09 -6.29 6.48
N ALA A 67 -10.93 -6.55 5.86
CA ALA A 67 -10.70 -6.23 4.44
C ALA A 67 -11.62 -7.01 3.47
N ASN A 68 -12.14 -8.17 3.90
CA ASN A 68 -12.92 -9.10 3.07
C ASN A 68 -14.44 -8.81 2.99
N ILE A 69 -14.92 -7.71 3.57
CA ILE A 69 -16.37 -7.52 3.79
C ILE A 69 -17.19 -7.29 2.51
N LYS A 70 -16.59 -6.93 1.35
CA LYS A 70 -17.37 -6.68 0.11
C LYS A 70 -16.86 -7.28 -1.19
N SER A 71 -15.67 -7.86 -1.26
CA SER A 71 -15.13 -8.36 -2.53
C SER A 71 -14.56 -9.76 -2.40
N ARG A 72 -15.28 -10.75 -2.94
CA ARG A 72 -14.80 -12.14 -3.14
C ARG A 72 -13.59 -12.25 -4.08
N ILE A 73 -13.07 -11.13 -4.60
CA ILE A 73 -12.10 -11.09 -5.71
C ILE A 73 -10.65 -10.96 -5.21
N TYR A 74 -10.40 -10.54 -3.97
CA TYR A 74 -9.04 -10.38 -3.48
C TYR A 74 -8.50 -11.67 -2.87
N ASN A 75 -7.53 -12.25 -3.58
CA ASN A 75 -6.86 -13.52 -3.33
C ASN A 75 -6.70 -13.87 -1.84
N LYS A 76 -7.36 -14.96 -1.45
CA LYS A 76 -7.30 -15.64 -0.16
C LYS A 76 -5.87 -16.14 0.10
N ARG A 77 -5.04 -15.34 0.77
CA ARG A 77 -3.87 -15.85 1.48
C ARG A 77 -4.27 -16.05 2.94
N GLU A 78 -4.31 -17.31 3.39
CA GLU A 78 -4.84 -17.68 4.72
C GLU A 78 -4.11 -17.02 5.90
N ASN A 79 -2.85 -16.61 5.72
CA ASN A 79 -2.06 -15.95 6.76
C ASN A 79 -2.50 -14.50 7.07
N ASP A 80 -3.30 -13.88 6.22
CA ASP A 80 -3.59 -12.44 6.26
C ASP A 80 -4.77 -12.09 7.19
N GLN A 81 -5.55 -13.08 7.65
CA GLN A 81 -6.76 -12.84 8.46
C GLN A 81 -6.49 -12.66 9.97
N ASN A 82 -5.29 -12.98 10.43
CA ASN A 82 -4.88 -12.79 11.83
C ASN A 82 -4.27 -11.40 12.10
N GLU A 83 -3.90 -10.66 11.06
CA GLU A 83 -3.35 -9.31 11.22
C GLU A 83 -4.48 -8.27 11.35
N PRO A 84 -4.27 -7.19 12.14
CA PRO A 84 -5.21 -6.07 12.17
C PRO A 84 -5.33 -5.42 10.80
N LEU A 85 -6.42 -4.68 10.58
CA LEU A 85 -6.69 -4.01 9.31
C LEU A 85 -5.53 -3.07 8.96
N HIS A 86 -4.93 -3.29 7.79
CA HIS A 86 -3.79 -2.50 7.34
C HIS A 86 -3.75 -2.37 5.82
N ILE A 87 -3.00 -1.39 5.37
CA ILE A 87 -2.74 -1.12 3.95
C ILE A 87 -1.29 -1.49 3.69
N LEU A 88 -1.09 -2.36 2.71
CA LEU A 88 0.22 -2.75 2.19
C LEU A 88 0.51 -1.93 0.93
N VAL A 89 1.54 -1.11 1.00
CA VAL A 89 2.08 -0.36 -0.15
C VAL A 89 3.35 -1.07 -0.61
N GLU A 90 3.43 -1.41 -1.88
CA GLU A 90 4.58 -2.09 -2.50
C GLU A 90 5.13 -1.26 -3.67
N SER A 91 6.45 -1.10 -3.75
CA SER A 91 7.10 -0.37 -4.85
C SER A 91 8.51 -0.90 -5.13
N LEU A 92 9.03 -0.60 -6.32
CA LEU A 92 10.41 -0.90 -6.69
C LEU A 92 11.38 0.15 -6.11
N ASN A 93 10.95 1.41 -6.05
CA ASN A 93 11.74 2.53 -5.58
C ASN A 93 11.31 2.95 -4.17
N GLU A 94 12.25 3.46 -3.38
CA GLU A 94 11.95 3.95 -2.03
C GLU A 94 11.23 5.30 -2.07
N GLU A 95 11.59 6.17 -3.02
CA GLU A 95 10.92 7.45 -3.25
C GLU A 95 9.44 7.27 -3.60
N ASP A 96 9.13 6.39 -4.54
CA ASP A 96 7.75 6.06 -4.91
C ASP A 96 6.99 5.49 -3.69
N LEU A 97 7.63 4.62 -2.90
CA LEU A 97 7.05 4.04 -1.69
C LEU A 97 6.70 5.11 -0.66
N GLU A 98 7.59 6.08 -0.43
CA GLU A 98 7.37 7.20 0.49
C GLU A 98 6.21 8.09 0.03
N VAL A 99 6.14 8.39 -1.28
CA VAL A 99 5.01 9.12 -1.87
C VAL A 99 3.70 8.35 -1.66
N GLY A 100 3.69 7.04 -1.90
CA GLY A 100 2.51 6.20 -1.69
C GLY A 100 2.05 6.17 -0.23
N VAL A 101 2.99 6.08 0.71
CA VAL A 101 2.70 6.12 2.15
C VAL A 101 2.09 7.46 2.53
N ARG A 102 2.72 8.57 2.11
CA ARG A 102 2.25 9.91 2.41
C ARG A 102 0.82 10.15 1.89
N LEU A 103 0.53 9.75 0.65
CA LEU A 103 -0.80 9.92 0.07
C LEU A 103 -1.89 9.15 0.84
N ILE A 104 -1.54 7.99 1.40
CA ILE A 104 -2.46 7.21 2.23
C ILE A 104 -2.62 7.85 3.61
N GLU A 105 -1.54 8.30 4.24
CA GLU A 105 -1.60 8.99 5.54
C GLU A 105 -2.43 10.27 5.44
N GLU A 106 -2.29 11.05 4.36
CA GLU A 106 -3.13 12.22 4.10
C GLU A 106 -4.62 11.88 3.98
N LEU A 107 -4.98 10.69 3.45
CA LEU A 107 -6.37 10.23 3.38
C LEU A 107 -6.92 9.69 4.70
N LEU A 108 -6.04 9.15 5.55
CA LEU A 108 -6.42 8.66 6.88
C LEU A 108 -6.56 9.81 7.89
N ASP A 109 -5.92 10.95 7.63
CA ASP A 109 -6.02 12.13 8.48
C ASP A 109 -7.44 12.75 8.39
N PRO A 110 -8.18 12.81 9.51
CA PRO A 110 -9.55 13.33 9.52
C PRO A 110 -9.63 14.86 9.32
N SER A 111 -8.49 15.57 9.41
CA SER A 111 -8.40 17.02 9.19
C SER A 111 -8.14 17.37 7.73
N SER A 112 -7.81 16.39 6.88
CA SER A 112 -7.62 16.64 5.45
C SER A 112 -8.96 16.96 4.79
N ASP A 113 -8.97 18.05 4.01
CA ASP A 113 -10.14 18.69 3.39
C ASP A 113 -10.90 17.83 2.35
N VAL A 114 -10.73 16.51 2.31
CA VAL A 114 -11.50 15.61 1.42
C VAL A 114 -12.97 15.48 1.87
N LYS A 115 -13.30 15.87 3.12
CA LYS A 115 -14.69 15.90 3.63
C LYS A 115 -15.57 17.02 3.06
N LYS A 116 -15.09 17.92 2.19
CA LYS A 116 -15.81 19.16 1.82
C LYS A 116 -16.81 19.12 0.66
N ASN A 117 -17.11 17.97 0.05
CA ASN A 117 -18.13 17.90 -1.00
C ASN A 117 -19.26 16.94 -0.64
N GLN A 118 -20.14 17.39 0.25
CA GLN A 118 -21.56 17.01 0.24
C GLN A 118 -22.39 18.28 0.03
#